data_AF-A0A442GI70-F1
#
_entry.id   AF-A0A442GI70-F1
#
_cell.length_a   1.000
_cell.length_b   1.000
_cell.length_c   1.000
_cell.angle_alpha   90.00
_cell.angle_beta   90.00
_cell.angle_gamma   90.00
#
_symmetry.space_group_name_H-M   'P 1'
#
loop_
_entity.id
_entity.type
_entity.pdbx_description
1 polymer ?
#
loop_
_entity_poly.entity_id
_entity_poly.type
_entity_poly.pdbx_seq_one_letter_code
_entity_poly.pdbx_strand_id
1 'polypeptide(L)'
;MAKDSALLSELHKLIGQRMEAGQIAQPSEIVEEIFQTRPLTGPHADFYRAFARKELVGVVTRMLKRVGMSDDPASPQMVLPGHTRLVKSYPVLRNGERSLVPIGLCTTQELSDHVSLLRKQAKGCENHAAELEEYLATKTAREENEAQIEMSEGTEVEPA
;
A
#
# COMPACT_ATOMS: atom_id res chain seq x y z
N MET A 1 22.49 -13.32 5.11
CA MET A 1 22.55 -11.86 5.35
C MET A 1 22.88 -11.08 4.07
N ALA A 2 24.09 -11.15 3.48
CA ALA A 2 24.43 -10.36 2.27
C ALA A 2 23.87 -10.91 0.93
N LYS A 3 23.66 -12.23 0.84
CA LYS A 3 23.06 -12.85 -0.37
C LYS A 3 21.55 -12.56 -0.48
N ASP A 4 20.89 -12.41 0.66
CA ASP A 4 19.46 -12.14 0.72
C ASP A 4 19.16 -10.70 0.26
N SER A 5 19.99 -9.72 0.66
CA SER A 5 19.85 -8.33 0.20
C SER A 5 20.12 -8.17 -1.30
N ALA A 6 21.06 -8.94 -1.86
CA ALA A 6 21.32 -8.94 -3.30
C ALA A 6 20.12 -9.45 -4.11
N LEU A 7 19.50 -10.57 -3.69
CA LEU A 7 18.28 -11.10 -4.31
C LEU A 7 17.11 -10.12 -4.21
N LEU A 8 16.95 -9.46 -3.06
CA LEU A 8 15.89 -8.46 -2.87
C LEU A 8 16.09 -7.23 -3.78
N SER A 9 17.34 -6.79 -3.96
CA SER A 9 17.67 -5.68 -4.87
C SER A 9 17.41 -6.05 -6.34
N GLU A 10 17.75 -7.28 -6.73
CA GLU A 10 17.49 -7.82 -8.07
C GLU A 10 15.99 -7.88 -8.36
N LEU A 11 15.20 -8.41 -7.41
CA LEU A 11 13.74 -8.41 -7.47
C LEU A 11 13.16 -7.00 -7.64
N HIS A 12 13.66 -6.04 -6.86
CA HIS A 12 13.20 -4.66 -6.94
C HIS A 12 13.51 -4.03 -8.30
N LYS A 13 14.71 -4.29 -8.84
CA LYS A 13 15.10 -3.85 -10.20
C LYS A 13 14.20 -4.46 -11.27
N LEU A 14 13.91 -5.76 -11.18
CA LEU A 14 13.08 -6.45 -12.17
C LEU A 14 11.64 -5.94 -12.16
N ILE A 15 11.07 -5.70 -10.96
CA ILE A 15 9.75 -5.06 -10.83
C ILE A 15 9.77 -3.66 -11.45
N GLY A 16 10.77 -2.83 -11.12
CA GLY A 16 10.90 -1.48 -11.68
C GLY A 16 11.03 -1.48 -13.20
N GLN A 17 11.85 -2.36 -13.75
CA GLN A 17 12.04 -2.51 -15.20
C GLN A 17 10.74 -2.90 -15.91
N ARG A 18 9.97 -3.86 -15.35
CA ARG A 18 8.66 -4.21 -15.93
C ARG A 18 7.68 -3.04 -15.89
N MET A 19 7.68 -2.25 -14.82
CA MET A 19 6.83 -1.06 -14.72
C MET A 19 7.23 0.02 -15.74
N GLU A 20 8.52 0.31 -15.87
CA GLU A 20 9.05 1.26 -16.85
C GLU A 20 8.77 0.81 -18.29
N ALA A 21 8.84 -0.49 -18.54
CA ALA A 21 8.49 -1.10 -19.83
C ALA A 21 6.97 -1.14 -20.09
N GLY A 22 6.13 -0.70 -19.15
CA GLY A 22 4.67 -0.76 -19.29
C GLY A 22 4.12 -2.18 -19.33
N GLN A 23 4.83 -3.14 -18.73
CA GLN A 23 4.41 -4.53 -18.63
C GLN A 23 3.69 -4.81 -17.31
N ILE A 24 2.86 -5.86 -17.30
CA ILE A 24 2.17 -6.30 -16.08
C ILE A 24 3.19 -6.99 -15.17
N ALA A 25 3.28 -6.54 -13.93
CA ALA A 25 4.11 -7.18 -12.92
C ALA A 25 3.26 -8.21 -12.15
N GLN A 26 3.24 -9.45 -12.64
CA GLN A 26 2.62 -10.60 -11.97
C GLN A 26 3.65 -11.31 -11.07
N PRO A 27 3.36 -11.53 -9.77
CA PRO A 27 4.32 -12.17 -8.87
C PRO A 27 4.77 -13.57 -9.33
N SER A 28 3.84 -14.42 -9.78
CA SER A 28 4.16 -15.74 -10.31
C SER A 28 5.14 -15.73 -11.48
N GLU A 29 4.96 -14.82 -12.44
CA GLU A 29 5.83 -14.72 -13.62
C GLU A 29 7.23 -14.21 -13.27
N ILE A 30 7.31 -13.23 -12.37
CA ILE A 30 8.59 -12.69 -11.87
C ILE A 30 9.41 -13.80 -11.21
N VAL A 31 8.75 -14.67 -10.44
CA VAL A 31 9.44 -15.78 -9.77
C VAL A 31 9.92 -16.85 -10.77
N GLU A 32 9.14 -17.16 -11.81
CA GLU A 32 9.61 -18.07 -12.86
C GLU A 32 10.80 -17.50 -13.65
N GLU A 33 10.82 -16.19 -13.91
CA GLU A 33 11.96 -15.52 -14.56
C GLU A 33 13.26 -15.63 -13.74
N ILE A 34 13.16 -15.57 -12.41
CA ILE A 34 14.31 -15.80 -11.52
C ILE A 34 14.78 -17.24 -11.60
N PHE A 35 13.87 -18.21 -11.61
CA PHE A 35 14.25 -19.62 -11.75
C PHE A 35 14.90 -19.92 -13.10
N GLN A 36 14.53 -19.18 -14.16
CA GLN A 36 15.22 -19.27 -15.46
C GLN A 36 16.62 -18.67 -15.41
N THR A 37 16.78 -17.53 -14.75
CA THR A 37 18.08 -16.84 -14.62
C THR A 37 19.05 -17.60 -13.69
N ARG A 38 18.51 -18.28 -12.66
CA ARG A 38 19.26 -19.07 -11.68
C ARG A 38 18.63 -20.45 -11.50
N PRO A 39 18.93 -21.41 -12.39
CA PRO A 39 18.40 -22.75 -12.27
C PRO A 39 18.97 -23.46 -11.03
N LEU A 40 18.09 -24.06 -10.24
CA LEU A 40 18.49 -24.92 -9.12
C LEU A 40 19.09 -26.21 -9.68
N THR A 41 20.33 -26.51 -9.31
CA THR A 41 21.03 -27.72 -9.77
C THR A 41 21.32 -28.62 -8.58
N GLY A 42 21.01 -29.91 -8.67
CA GLY A 42 21.31 -30.90 -7.64
C GLY A 42 20.22 -31.93 -7.40
N PRO A 43 20.45 -32.89 -6.48
CA PRO A 43 19.44 -33.85 -6.08
C PRO A 43 18.25 -33.13 -5.42
N HIS A 44 17.03 -33.54 -5.75
CA HIS A 44 15.77 -32.94 -5.28
C HIS A 44 15.53 -31.47 -5.71
N ALA A 45 16.14 -31.02 -6.81
CA ALA A 45 15.94 -29.66 -7.34
C ALA A 45 14.47 -29.27 -7.48
N ASP A 46 13.61 -30.19 -7.94
CA ASP A 46 12.18 -29.94 -8.11
C ASP A 46 11.46 -29.67 -6.78
N PHE A 47 11.84 -30.39 -5.72
CA PHE A 47 11.30 -30.18 -4.39
C PHE A 47 11.68 -28.80 -3.84
N TYR A 48 12.95 -28.44 -3.93
CA TYR A 48 13.43 -27.12 -3.50
C TYR A 48 12.84 -25.99 -4.35
N ARG A 49 12.61 -26.21 -5.64
CA ARG A 49 11.92 -25.26 -6.52
C ARG A 49 10.50 -25.01 -6.06
N ALA A 50 9.73 -26.07 -5.78
CA ALA A 50 8.36 -25.94 -5.31
C ALA A 50 8.27 -25.19 -3.97
N PHE A 51 9.16 -25.53 -3.03
CA PHE A 51 9.25 -24.85 -1.74
C PHE A 51 9.65 -23.38 -1.88
N ALA A 52 10.73 -23.10 -2.62
CA ALA A 52 11.23 -21.75 -2.83
C ALA A 52 10.23 -20.87 -3.58
N ARG A 53 9.47 -21.43 -4.54
CA ARG A 53 8.45 -20.69 -5.30
C ARG A 53 7.43 -20.03 -4.38
N LYS A 54 6.92 -20.77 -3.38
CA LYS A 54 5.93 -20.24 -2.44
C LYS A 54 6.46 -19.06 -1.64
N GLU A 55 7.68 -19.19 -1.10
CA GLU A 55 8.33 -18.13 -0.32
C GLU A 55 8.66 -16.91 -1.17
N LEU A 56 9.20 -17.12 -2.38
CA LEU A 56 9.54 -16.05 -3.32
C LEU A 56 8.29 -15.28 -3.77
N VAL A 57 7.19 -15.96 -4.10
CA VAL A 57 5.91 -15.30 -4.44
C VAL A 57 5.44 -14.42 -3.27
N GLY A 58 5.58 -14.88 -2.03
CA GLY A 58 5.24 -14.09 -0.84
C GLY A 58 6.14 -12.86 -0.66
N VAL A 59 7.43 -12.95 -0.99
CA VAL A 59 8.35 -11.82 -0.98
C VAL A 59 8.00 -10.81 -2.08
N VAL A 60 7.80 -11.27 -3.31
CA VAL A 60 7.45 -10.42 -4.46
C VAL A 60 6.10 -9.72 -4.24
N THR A 61 5.11 -10.43 -3.70
CA THR A 61 3.80 -9.84 -3.36
C THR A 61 3.93 -8.70 -2.35
N ARG A 62 4.78 -8.85 -1.32
CA ARG A 62 5.05 -7.80 -0.34
C ARG A 62 5.76 -6.60 -0.98
N MET A 63 6.68 -6.84 -1.91
CA MET A 63 7.34 -5.77 -2.66
C MET A 63 6.37 -5.03 -3.55
N LEU A 64 5.56 -5.74 -4.33
CA LEU A 64 4.53 -5.14 -5.20
C LEU A 64 3.51 -4.35 -4.39
N LYS A 65 3.13 -4.80 -3.20
CA LYS A 65 2.28 -4.01 -2.29
C LYS A 65 2.94 -2.68 -1.92
N ARG A 66 4.24 -2.69 -1.59
CA ARG A 66 4.99 -1.46 -1.25
C ARG A 66 5.09 -0.52 -2.45
N VAL A 67 5.39 -1.06 -3.63
CA VAL A 67 5.50 -0.28 -4.86
C VAL A 67 4.14 0.25 -5.30
N GLY A 68 3.07 -0.53 -5.21
CA GLY A 68 1.71 -0.09 -5.49
C GLY A 68 1.12 0.88 -4.46
N MET A 69 1.81 1.11 -3.33
CA MET A 69 1.51 2.20 -2.39
C MET A 69 2.30 3.48 -2.71
N SER A 70 3.18 3.46 -3.71
CA SER A 70 3.88 4.66 -4.16
C SER A 70 2.94 5.49 -5.04
N ASP A 71 2.76 6.76 -4.67
CA ASP A 71 2.00 7.76 -5.43
C ASP A 71 2.83 8.37 -6.57
N ASP A 72 3.72 7.58 -7.18
CA ASP A 72 4.56 8.04 -8.28
C ASP A 72 3.67 8.49 -9.46
N PRO A 73 3.76 9.77 -9.87
CA PRO A 73 2.88 10.29 -10.90
C PRO A 73 3.16 9.63 -12.25
N ALA A 74 2.08 9.31 -12.97
CA ALA A 74 2.11 8.90 -14.36
C ALA A 74 2.81 9.97 -15.22
N SER A 75 3.27 9.56 -16.40
CA SER A 75 3.93 10.49 -17.32
C SER A 75 2.98 11.66 -17.65
N PRO A 76 3.50 12.90 -17.80
CA PRO A 76 2.67 14.08 -18.05
C PRO A 76 1.75 13.97 -19.26
N GLN A 77 2.12 13.16 -20.26
CA GLN A 77 1.29 12.87 -21.45
C GLN A 77 0.02 12.08 -21.14
N MET A 78 -0.01 11.32 -20.04
CA MET A 78 -1.17 10.55 -19.62
C MET A 78 -2.06 11.31 -18.64
N VAL A 79 -1.60 12.45 -18.13
CA VAL A 79 -2.37 13.30 -17.23
C VAL A 79 -3.27 14.20 -18.07
N LEU A 80 -4.59 14.04 -17.93
CA LEU A 80 -5.57 14.88 -18.61
C LEU A 80 -5.44 16.34 -18.13
N PRO A 81 -5.69 17.34 -19.01
CA PRO A 81 -5.72 18.74 -18.62
C PRO A 81 -6.67 18.97 -17.43
N GLY A 82 -6.17 19.54 -16.33
CA GLY A 82 -6.96 19.79 -15.11
C GLY A 82 -6.85 18.70 -14.03
N HIS A 83 -6.17 17.58 -14.29
CA HIS A 83 -5.85 16.58 -13.26
C HIS A 83 -4.38 16.72 -12.82
N THR A 84 -4.12 16.57 -11.52
CA THR A 84 -2.76 16.79 -10.98
C THR A 84 -1.91 15.52 -11.00
N ARG A 85 -2.50 14.33 -10.79
CA ARG A 85 -1.78 13.05 -10.65
C ARG A 85 -2.68 11.86 -10.99
N LEU A 86 -2.37 11.13 -12.07
CA LEU A 86 -2.75 9.71 -12.20
C LEU A 86 -1.56 8.88 -11.75
N VAL A 87 -1.80 7.69 -11.18
CA VAL A 87 -0.69 6.80 -10.78
C VAL A 87 -0.27 5.98 -12.00
N LYS A 88 1.04 5.68 -12.13
CA LYS A 88 1.59 4.89 -13.25
C LYS A 88 0.92 3.52 -13.41
N SER A 89 0.56 2.90 -12.29
CA SER A 89 0.03 1.54 -12.25
C SER A 89 -0.88 1.33 -11.04
N TYR A 90 -1.88 0.48 -11.19
CA TYR A 90 -2.82 0.14 -10.13
C TYR A 90 -2.67 -1.32 -9.70
N PRO A 91 -2.79 -1.62 -8.39
CA PRO A 91 -2.88 -2.98 -7.92
C PRO A 91 -4.25 -3.57 -8.29
N VAL A 92 -4.25 -4.67 -9.03
CA VAL A 92 -5.46 -5.34 -9.51
C VAL A 92 -5.41 -6.82 -9.15
N LEU A 93 -6.56 -7.40 -8.80
CA LEU A 93 -6.70 -8.84 -8.61
C LEU A 93 -7.12 -9.49 -9.93
N ARG A 94 -6.21 -10.26 -10.56
CA ARG A 94 -6.50 -11.07 -11.76
C ARG A 94 -6.22 -12.53 -11.45
N ASN A 95 -7.14 -13.42 -11.82
CA ASN A 95 -6.97 -14.88 -11.64
C ASN A 95 -6.61 -15.31 -10.21
N GLY A 96 -7.10 -14.58 -9.20
CA GLY A 96 -6.80 -14.85 -7.79
C GLY A 96 -5.45 -14.29 -7.29
N GLU A 97 -4.65 -13.65 -8.14
CA GLU A 97 -3.36 -13.07 -7.80
C GLU A 97 -3.37 -11.54 -7.92
N ARG A 98 -2.75 -10.85 -6.95
CA ARG A 98 -2.60 -9.39 -6.98
C ARG A 98 -1.40 -9.01 -7.82
N SER A 99 -1.67 -8.33 -8.92
CA SER A 99 -0.67 -7.88 -9.89
C SER A 99 -0.67 -6.38 -9.96
N LEU A 100 0.48 -5.79 -10.28
CA LEU A 100 0.58 -4.36 -10.54
C LEU A 100 0.43 -4.14 -12.05
N VAL A 101 -0.64 -3.45 -12.44
CA VAL A 101 -1.04 -3.28 -13.84
C VAL A 101 -0.86 -1.80 -14.22
N PRO A 102 -0.09 -1.48 -15.28
CA PRO A 102 0.00 -0.13 -15.81
C PRO A 102 -1.38 0.41 -16.18
N ILE A 103 -1.65 1.69 -15.93
CA ILE A 103 -2.98 2.29 -16.14
C ILE A 103 -3.52 2.08 -17.57
N GLY A 104 -2.65 2.12 -18.59
CA GLY A 104 -3.03 1.88 -19.99
C GLY A 104 -3.43 0.43 -20.29
N LEU A 105 -3.13 -0.51 -19.40
CA LEU A 105 -3.49 -1.94 -19.49
C LEU A 105 -4.58 -2.35 -18.49
N CYS A 106 -5.07 -1.40 -17.68
CA CYS A 106 -6.22 -1.62 -16.82
C CYS A 106 -7.51 -1.63 -17.67
N THR A 107 -8.41 -2.54 -17.34
CA THR A 107 -9.75 -2.54 -17.94
C THR A 107 -10.60 -1.42 -17.31
N THR A 108 -11.64 -1.00 -18.02
CA THR A 108 -12.59 0.01 -17.50
C THR A 108 -13.23 -0.43 -16.18
N GLN A 109 -13.52 -1.73 -16.03
CA GLN A 109 -14.07 -2.27 -14.79
C GLN A 109 -13.08 -2.16 -13.64
N GLU A 110 -11.81 -2.53 -13.87
CA GLU A 110 -10.75 -2.45 -12.85
C GLU A 110 -10.54 -1.01 -12.37
N LEU A 111 -10.57 -0.03 -13.29
CA LEU A 111 -10.50 1.39 -12.94
C LEU A 111 -11.74 1.85 -12.17
N SER A 112 -12.94 1.41 -12.57
CA SER A 112 -14.19 1.72 -11.87
C SER A 112 -14.22 1.15 -10.45
N ASP A 113 -13.71 -0.06 -10.24
CA ASP A 113 -13.56 -0.67 -8.92
C ASP A 113 -12.59 0.15 -8.06
N HIS A 114 -11.50 0.63 -8.65
CA HIS A 114 -10.53 1.47 -7.97
C HIS A 114 -11.12 2.84 -7.58
N VAL A 115 -11.90 3.46 -8.46
CA VAL A 115 -12.67 4.69 -8.14
C VAL A 115 -13.61 4.45 -6.96
N SER A 116 -14.31 3.32 -6.95
CA SER A 116 -15.23 2.95 -5.86
C SER A 116 -14.48 2.76 -4.53
N LEU A 117 -13.31 2.13 -4.57
CA LEU A 117 -12.44 1.96 -3.40
C LEU A 117 -11.97 3.31 -2.85
N LEU A 118 -11.48 4.21 -3.70
CA LEU A 118 -11.02 5.54 -3.29
C LEU A 118 -12.14 6.36 -2.65
N ARG A 119 -13.35 6.33 -3.21
CA ARG A 119 -14.52 6.99 -2.62
C ARG A 119 -14.87 6.42 -1.25
N LYS A 120 -14.79 5.10 -1.09
CA LYS A 120 -15.01 4.45 0.21
C LYS A 120 -13.96 4.88 1.24
N GLN A 121 -12.70 4.99 0.83
CA GLN A 121 -11.62 5.48 1.69
C GLN A 121 -11.83 6.93 2.10
N ALA A 122 -12.18 7.81 1.16
CA ALA A 122 -12.50 9.22 1.45
C ALA A 122 -13.60 9.33 2.50
N LYS A 123 -14.70 8.59 2.33
CA LYS A 123 -15.78 8.52 3.32
C LYS A 123 -15.30 7.99 4.68
N GLY A 124 -14.41 7.01 4.69
CA GLY A 124 -13.79 6.51 5.93
C GLY A 124 -12.97 7.58 6.66
N CYS A 125 -12.21 8.40 5.91
CA CYS A 125 -11.47 9.52 6.47
C CYS A 125 -12.41 10.62 7.02
N GLU A 126 -13.49 10.94 6.30
CA GLU A 126 -14.51 11.89 6.76
C GLU A 126 -15.15 11.42 8.08
N ASN A 127 -15.57 10.16 8.15
CA ASN A 127 -16.12 9.59 9.38
C ASN A 127 -15.14 9.67 10.55
N HIS A 128 -13.87 9.33 10.30
CA HIS A 128 -12.85 9.36 11.34
C HIS A 128 -12.55 10.79 11.81
N ALA A 129 -12.57 11.78 10.91
CA ALA A 129 -12.46 13.19 11.29
C ALA A 129 -13.60 13.60 12.23
N ALA A 130 -14.84 13.21 11.93
CA ALA A 130 -15.98 13.49 12.79
C ALA A 130 -15.85 12.84 14.18
N GLU A 131 -15.36 11.59 14.25
CA GLU A 131 -15.06 10.92 15.54
C GLU A 131 -14.01 11.70 16.35
N LEU A 132 -12.97 12.22 15.70
CA LEU A 132 -11.95 13.03 16.35
C LEU A 132 -12.49 14.38 16.83
N GLU A 133 -13.38 15.01 16.07
CA GLU A 133 -14.06 16.25 16.49
C GLU A 133 -14.93 16.02 17.73
N GLU A 134 -15.68 14.93 17.78
CA GLU A 134 -16.48 14.54 18.95
C GLU A 134 -15.59 14.27 20.16
N TYR A 135 -14.50 13.54 19.97
CA TYR A 135 -13.52 13.28 21.02
C TYR A 135 -12.90 14.59 21.56
N LEU A 136 -12.53 15.53 20.70
CA LEU A 136 -12.01 16.83 21.10
C LEU A 136 -13.02 17.65 21.89
N ALA A 137 -14.30 17.63 21.50
CA ALA A 137 -15.37 18.31 22.24
C ALA A 137 -15.52 17.74 23.66
N THR A 138 -15.54 16.41 23.81
CA THR A 138 -15.62 15.77 25.14
C THR A 138 -14.38 16.04 25.99
N LYS A 139 -13.18 16.06 25.38
CA LYS A 139 -11.94 16.38 26.06
C LYS A 139 -11.94 17.82 26.58
N THR A 140 -12.35 18.77 25.75
CA THR A 140 -12.42 20.20 26.13
C THR A 140 -13.42 20.41 27.26
N ALA A 141 -14.62 19.80 27.17
CA ALA A 141 -15.62 19.88 28.24
C ALA A 141 -15.14 19.26 29.56
N ARG A 142 -14.32 18.20 29.49
CA ARG A 142 -13.69 17.60 30.68
C ARG A 142 -12.66 18.53 31.30
N GLU A 143 -11.80 19.14 30.49
CA GLU A 143 -10.79 20.12 30.94
C GLU A 143 -11.48 21.35 31.58
N GLU A 144 -12.58 21.83 31.01
CA GLU A 144 -13.39 22.93 31.58
C GLU A 144 -14.04 22.55 32.92
N ASN A 145 -14.57 21.33 33.04
CA ASN A 145 -15.16 20.84 34.29
C ASN A 145 -14.10 20.65 35.39
N GLU A 146 -12.92 20.11 35.05
CA GLU A 146 -11.81 19.95 35.99
C GLU A 146 -11.30 21.32 36.48
N ALA A 147 -11.18 22.31 35.59
CA ALA A 147 -10.81 23.68 35.96
C ALA A 147 -11.85 24.39 36.87
N GLN A 148 -13.15 24.14 36.66
CA GLN A 148 -14.21 24.70 37.51
C GLN A 148 -14.21 24.07 38.91
N ILE A 149 -13.91 22.78 39.03
CA ILE A 149 -13.79 22.09 40.33
C ILE A 149 -12.62 22.68 41.12
N GLU A 150 -11.44 22.82 40.51
CA GLU A 150 -10.26 23.40 41.17
C GLU A 150 -10.48 24.86 41.61
N MET A 151 -11.21 25.66 40.83
CA MET A 151 -11.57 27.03 41.22
C MET A 151 -12.58 27.07 42.39
N SER A 152 -13.51 26.12 42.46
CA SER A 152 -14.49 26.05 43.54
C SER A 152 -13.87 25.61 44.87
N GLU A 153 -12.94 24.65 44.85
CA GLU A 153 -12.23 24.18 46.05
C GLU A 153 -11.27 25.23 46.64
N GLY A 154 -10.74 26.13 45.80
CA GLY A 154 -9.91 27.27 46.25
C GLY A 154 -10.68 28.39 46.96
N THR A 155 -12.01 28.39 46.94
CA THR A 155 -12.84 29.49 47.48
C THR A 155 -13.43 29.20 48.86
N GLU A 156 -13.33 27.96 49.38
CA GLU A 156 -13.94 27.56 50.66
C GLU A 156 -13.02 27.70 51.90
N VAL A 157 -11.80 28.25 51.78
CA VAL A 157 -10.88 28.43 52.93
C VAL A 157 -10.72 29.91 53.33
N GLU A 158 -11.81 30.53 53.75
CA GLU A 158 -11.84 31.53 54.83
C GLU A 158 -13.31 31.76 55.20
N PRO A 159 -13.73 31.47 56.46
CA PRO A 159 -13.57 32.52 57.46
C PRO A 159 -13.37 32.06 58.92
N ALA A 160 -12.95 33.07 59.72
CA ALA A 160 -13.00 33.24 61.17
C ALA A 160 -11.79 32.82 62.01
#